data_AF-A0A7K3WUW0-F1
#
_entry.id   AF-A0A7K3WUW0-F1
#
_cell.length_a   1.000
_cell.length_b   1.000
_cell.length_c   1.000
_cell.angle_alpha   90.00
_cell.angle_beta   90.00
_cell.angle_gamma   90.00
#
_symmetry.space_group_name_H-M   'P 1'
#
loop_
_entity.id
_entity.type
_entity.pdbx_description
1 polymer ?
#
loop_
_entity_poly.entity_id
_entity_poly.type
_entity_poly.pdbx_seq_one_letter_code
_entity_poly.pdbx_strand_id
1 'polypeptide(L)'
;MKLFKTIWQKKSNEKNLLSTSFPSCVKEIIKKIDEVNSEINDDEFYGIISQKAINEFESNEIYIFLPIAFAQLWIKTANWNEEYNEILPNKKEVSKRYDETLSFQIIIEIVKEYFENKPSKNTIIQIGGRSAEINAINKLLLDGGKVEDVKVTKTTIIR
;
A
#
# COMPACT_ATOMS: atom_id res chain seq x y z
N MET A 1 32.13 -6.73 29.86
CA MET A 1 31.50 -7.50 28.76
C MET A 1 30.47 -8.47 29.32
N LYS A 2 29.18 -8.14 29.23
CA LYS A 2 28.04 -9.08 29.32
C LYS A 2 26.95 -8.51 28.41
N LEU A 3 26.94 -8.98 27.17
CA LEU A 3 25.97 -9.95 26.64
C LEU A 3 24.62 -9.29 26.32
N PHE A 4 24.59 -8.70 25.13
CA PHE A 4 23.39 -8.45 24.34
C PHE A 4 22.60 -9.75 24.22
N LYS A 5 21.48 -9.84 24.93
CA LYS A 5 20.43 -10.78 24.61
C LYS A 5 19.12 -10.01 24.51
N THR A 6 18.28 -10.50 23.62
CA THR A 6 16.86 -10.19 23.46
C THR A 6 16.47 -8.86 22.81
N ILE A 7 16.71 -8.77 21.49
CA ILE A 7 15.76 -8.14 20.57
C ILE A 7 15.58 -9.09 19.37
N TRP A 8 14.95 -10.23 19.57
CA TRP A 8 14.59 -11.10 18.43
C TRP A 8 13.34 -11.94 18.71
N GLN A 9 12.21 -11.27 18.95
CA GLN A 9 10.93 -11.97 19.04
C GLN A 9 9.75 -11.03 18.76
N LYS A 10 9.65 -10.53 17.52
CA LYS A 10 8.39 -9.96 17.02
C LYS A 10 8.22 -9.97 15.50
N LYS A 11 9.01 -10.76 14.76
CA LYS A 11 8.96 -10.81 13.28
C LYS A 11 8.09 -11.95 12.71
N SER A 12 7.40 -12.72 13.57
CA SER A 12 6.84 -14.03 13.18
C SER A 12 5.33 -14.11 12.94
N ASN A 13 4.53 -13.08 13.25
CA ASN A 13 3.06 -13.24 13.16
C ASN A 13 2.48 -12.92 11.77
N GLU A 14 2.98 -11.91 11.04
CA GLU A 14 2.44 -11.58 9.70
C GLU A 14 2.76 -12.66 8.66
N LYS A 15 3.94 -13.29 8.74
CA LYS A 15 4.34 -14.36 7.81
C LYS A 15 3.40 -15.57 7.84
N ASN A 16 2.69 -15.78 8.94
CA ASN A 16 1.76 -16.90 9.08
C ASN A 16 0.34 -16.56 8.58
N LEU A 17 0.06 -15.29 8.26
CA LEU A 17 -1.26 -14.84 7.78
C LEU A 17 -1.32 -14.66 6.26
N LEU A 18 -0.17 -14.44 5.61
CA LEU A 18 -0.08 -14.38 4.15
C LEU A 18 0.07 -15.79 3.56
N SER A 19 -0.81 -16.12 2.63
CA SER A 19 -0.73 -17.33 1.83
C SER A 19 0.42 -17.25 0.83
N THR A 20 0.85 -18.42 0.35
CA THR A 20 1.86 -18.53 -0.72
C THR A 20 1.39 -17.94 -2.05
N SER A 21 0.08 -17.84 -2.24
CA SER A 21 -0.60 -17.32 -3.43
C SER A 21 -0.86 -15.81 -3.38
N PHE A 22 -0.62 -15.15 -2.24
CA PHE A 22 -0.79 -13.70 -2.09
C PHE A 22 -0.16 -12.87 -3.24
N PRO A 23 1.08 -13.14 -3.69
CA PRO A 23 1.64 -12.43 -4.84
C PRO A 23 0.83 -12.59 -6.13
N SER A 24 0.29 -13.79 -6.39
CA SER A 24 -0.54 -14.05 -7.57
C SER A 24 -1.86 -13.29 -7.49
N CYS A 25 -2.48 -13.25 -6.31
CA CYS A 25 -3.71 -12.49 -6.06
C CYS A 25 -3.51 -10.99 -6.38
N VAL A 26 -2.40 -10.39 -5.92
CA VAL A 26 -2.08 -8.98 -6.21
C VAL A 26 -1.93 -8.75 -7.71
N LYS A 27 -1.20 -9.63 -8.43
CA LYS A 27 -1.04 -9.53 -9.90
C LYS A 27 -2.38 -9.63 -10.62
N GLU A 28 -3.24 -10.57 -10.23
CA GLU A 28 -4.58 -10.74 -10.81
C GLU A 28 -5.48 -9.52 -10.57
N ILE A 29 -5.41 -8.91 -9.39
CA ILE A 29 -6.19 -7.70 -9.05
C ILE A 29 -5.76 -6.53 -9.93
N ILE A 30 -4.46 -6.27 -10.05
CA ILE A 30 -3.95 -5.19 -10.92
C ILE A 30 -4.40 -5.45 -12.36
N LYS A 31 -4.21 -6.67 -12.87
CA LYS A 31 -4.65 -7.05 -14.21
C LYS A 31 -6.16 -6.85 -14.40
N LYS A 32 -6.96 -7.25 -13.42
CA LYS A 32 -8.42 -7.13 -13.50
C LYS A 32 -8.85 -5.68 -13.59
N ILE A 33 -8.22 -4.79 -12.82
CA ILE A 33 -8.48 -3.34 -12.87
C ILE A 33 -8.02 -2.74 -14.20
N ASP A 34 -6.89 -3.23 -14.75
CA ASP A 34 -6.37 -2.82 -16.05
C ASP A 34 -7.31 -3.12 -17.22
N GLU A 35 -8.10 -4.19 -17.09
CA GLU A 35 -9.14 -4.58 -18.05
C GLU A 35 -10.43 -3.75 -17.93
N VAL A 36 -10.61 -2.96 -16.86
CA VAL A 36 -11.81 -2.13 -16.67
C VAL A 36 -11.63 -0.78 -17.35
N ASN A 37 -12.47 -0.53 -18.37
CA ASN A 37 -12.44 0.72 -19.14
C ASN A 37 -13.28 1.86 -18.53
N SER A 38 -14.08 1.57 -17.50
CA SER A 38 -14.88 2.55 -16.77
C SER A 38 -14.25 2.89 -15.42
N GLU A 39 -14.68 4.01 -14.84
CA GLU A 39 -14.37 4.32 -13.45
C GLU A 39 -14.97 3.25 -12.53
N ILE A 40 -14.18 2.77 -11.57
CA ILE A 40 -14.62 1.91 -10.47
C ILE A 40 -14.82 2.76 -9.23
N ASN A 41 -15.91 2.53 -8.50
CA ASN A 41 -16.11 3.12 -7.18
C ASN A 41 -15.41 2.27 -6.09
N ASP A 42 -15.44 2.74 -4.84
CA ASP A 42 -14.71 2.08 -3.75
C ASP A 42 -15.28 0.70 -3.39
N ASP A 43 -16.59 0.51 -3.49
CA ASP A 43 -17.23 -0.78 -3.25
C ASP A 43 -16.84 -1.80 -4.34
N GLU A 44 -16.79 -1.37 -5.59
CA GLU A 44 -16.34 -2.18 -6.73
C GLU A 44 -14.85 -2.54 -6.62
N PHE A 45 -14.02 -1.57 -6.22
CA PHE A 45 -12.59 -1.80 -5.99
C PHE A 45 -12.37 -2.82 -4.87
N TYR A 46 -13.03 -2.66 -3.73
CA TYR A 46 -12.99 -3.64 -2.65
C TYR A 46 -13.57 -5.00 -3.09
N GLY A 47 -14.64 -5.00 -3.89
CA GLY A 47 -15.23 -6.19 -4.49
C GLY A 47 -14.25 -6.98 -5.35
N ILE A 48 -13.48 -6.31 -6.21
CA ILE A 48 -12.43 -6.94 -7.03
C ILE A 48 -11.35 -7.57 -6.14
N ILE A 49 -10.92 -6.87 -5.09
CA ILE A 49 -9.89 -7.37 -4.16
C ILE A 49 -10.38 -8.60 -3.40
N SER A 50 -11.55 -8.50 -2.75
CA SER A 50 -12.13 -9.56 -1.92
C SER A 50 -12.50 -10.83 -2.70
N GLN A 51 -12.84 -10.72 -3.99
CA GLN A 51 -13.09 -11.88 -4.86
C GLN A 51 -11.81 -12.66 -5.20
N LYS A 52 -10.64 -12.04 -5.05
CA LYS A 52 -9.34 -12.61 -5.47
C LYS A 52 -8.43 -12.97 -4.31
N ALA A 53 -8.53 -12.24 -3.21
CA ALA A 53 -7.80 -12.55 -1.98
C ALA A 53 -8.37 -13.82 -1.32
N ILE A 54 -7.51 -14.54 -0.60
CA ILE A 54 -7.89 -15.84 -0.02
C ILE A 54 -8.57 -15.67 1.33
N ASN A 55 -8.23 -14.60 2.03
CA ASN A 55 -8.83 -14.28 3.31
C ASN A 55 -8.98 -12.76 3.50
N GLU A 56 -9.73 -12.39 4.53
CA GLU A 56 -10.01 -11.00 4.87
C GLU A 56 -8.74 -10.21 5.21
N PHE A 57 -7.78 -10.83 5.90
CA PHE A 57 -6.51 -10.18 6.22
C PHE A 57 -5.77 -9.76 4.95
N GLU A 58 -5.58 -10.67 4.00
CA GLU A 58 -4.95 -10.36 2.71
C GLU A 58 -5.73 -9.30 1.93
N SER A 59 -7.06 -9.37 1.93
CA SER A 59 -7.91 -8.35 1.29
C SER A 59 -7.62 -6.96 1.85
N ASN A 60 -7.55 -6.85 3.18
CA ASN A 60 -7.26 -5.60 3.87
C ASN A 60 -5.84 -5.11 3.59
N GLU A 61 -4.85 -6.01 3.60
CA GLU A 61 -3.47 -5.66 3.26
C GLU A 61 -3.36 -5.09 1.84
N ILE A 62 -4.04 -5.70 0.87
CA ILE A 62 -4.05 -5.22 -0.52
C ILE A 62 -4.78 -3.88 -0.61
N TYR A 63 -5.96 -3.78 -0.01
CA TYR A 63 -6.76 -2.55 -0.04
C TYR A 63 -6.01 -1.35 0.54
N ILE A 64 -5.22 -1.56 1.60
CA ILE A 64 -4.43 -0.52 2.25
C ILE A 64 -3.15 -0.22 1.46
N PHE A 65 -2.34 -1.24 1.18
CA PHE A 65 -0.98 -1.04 0.70
C PHE A 65 -0.84 -0.91 -0.82
N LEU A 66 -1.79 -1.43 -1.61
CA LEU A 66 -1.73 -1.31 -3.06
C LEU A 66 -1.82 0.15 -3.54
N PRO A 67 -2.76 0.99 -3.06
CA PRO A 67 -2.78 2.41 -3.40
C PRO A 67 -1.51 3.15 -2.97
N ILE A 68 -0.99 2.87 -1.78
CA ILE A 68 0.24 3.49 -1.25
C ILE A 68 1.45 3.15 -2.14
N ALA A 69 1.60 1.88 -2.53
CA ALA A 69 2.68 1.45 -3.40
C ALA A 69 2.61 2.11 -4.78
N PHE A 70 1.41 2.23 -5.37
CA PHE A 70 1.20 2.97 -6.60
C PHE A 70 1.57 4.46 -6.46
N ALA A 71 1.17 5.09 -5.36
CA ALA A 71 1.49 6.48 -5.08
C ALA A 71 3.00 6.73 -5.00
N GLN A 72 3.73 5.89 -4.25
CA GLN A 72 5.18 6.00 -4.08
C GLN A 72 5.95 5.88 -5.40
N LEU A 73 5.54 4.97 -6.29
CA LEU A 73 6.19 4.80 -7.59
C LEU A 73 5.76 5.85 -8.63
N TRP A 74 4.54 6.38 -8.51
CA TRP A 74 4.03 7.40 -9.41
C TRP A 74 4.70 8.76 -9.14
N ILE A 75 4.83 9.17 -7.87
CA ILE A 75 5.43 10.45 -7.49
C ILE A 75 6.79 10.23 -6.82
N LYS A 76 7.80 9.93 -7.66
CA LYS A 76 9.17 9.63 -7.21
C LYS A 76 9.89 10.80 -6.55
N THR A 77 9.44 12.03 -6.79
CA THR A 77 10.07 13.25 -6.26
C THR A 77 9.56 13.63 -4.86
N ALA A 78 8.47 13.02 -4.39
CA ALA A 78 7.96 13.28 -3.05
C ALA A 78 8.85 12.63 -1.98
N ASN A 79 8.99 13.29 -0.84
CA ASN A 79 9.70 12.74 0.31
C ASN A 79 8.75 11.84 1.12
N TRP A 80 8.78 10.54 0.81
CA TRP A 80 7.95 9.52 1.44
C TRP A 80 8.47 9.13 2.81
N ASN A 81 7.57 8.95 3.78
CA ASN A 81 7.94 8.42 5.08
C ASN A 81 8.23 6.91 4.99
N GLU A 82 9.34 6.46 5.56
CA GLU A 82 9.67 5.02 5.65
C GLU A 82 8.78 4.27 6.65
N GLU A 83 8.06 5.01 7.50
CA GLU A 83 7.24 4.48 8.58
C GLU A 83 5.77 4.87 8.45
N TYR A 84 4.93 4.02 9.02
CA TYR A 84 3.51 4.25 9.21
C TYR A 84 3.10 3.86 10.63
N ASN A 85 1.97 4.39 11.07
CA ASN A 85 1.38 4.09 12.36
C ASN A 85 0.20 3.13 12.18
N GLU A 86 0.08 2.15 13.06
CA GLU A 86 -1.14 1.37 13.24
C GLU A 86 -1.80 1.74 14.56
N ILE A 87 -3.10 2.04 14.52
CA ILE A 87 -3.95 2.14 15.71
C ILE A 87 -4.65 0.79 15.86
N LEU A 88 -4.29 0.06 16.91
CA LEU A 88 -4.89 -1.23 17.24
C LEU A 88 -6.26 -1.08 17.92
N PRO A 89 -7.10 -2.13 17.99
CA PRO A 89 -8.43 -2.05 18.63
C PRO A 89 -8.43 -1.56 20.09
N ASN A 90 -7.32 -1.76 20.81
CA ASN A 90 -7.13 -1.24 22.17
C ASN A 90 -6.65 0.23 22.22
N LYS A 91 -6.72 0.96 21.09
CA LYS A 91 -6.24 2.33 20.89
C LYS A 91 -4.73 2.51 21.05
N LYS A 92 -3.97 1.42 21.11
CA LYS A 92 -2.50 1.50 21.15
C LYS A 92 -1.99 1.84 19.76
N GLU A 93 -1.19 2.89 19.67
CA GLU A 93 -0.43 3.24 18.48
C GLU A 93 0.88 2.45 18.42
N VAL A 94 1.18 1.89 17.26
CA VAL A 94 2.45 1.20 16.99
C VAL A 94 3.02 1.73 15.67
N SER A 95 4.24 2.26 15.72
CA SER A 95 4.98 2.62 14.51
C SER A 95 5.61 1.36 13.90
N LYS A 96 5.45 1.21 12.58
CA LYS A 96 6.03 0.14 11.76
C LYS A 96 6.78 0.74 10.58
N ARG A 97 7.75 0.01 10.04
CA ARG A 97 8.44 0.37 8.80
C ARG A 97 7.82 -0.38 7.62
N TYR A 98 7.69 0.31 6.49
CA TYR A 98 7.24 -0.30 5.23
C TYR A 98 8.18 -1.43 4.78
N ASP A 99 9.50 -1.23 4.91
CA ASP A 99 10.53 -2.21 4.55
C ASP A 99 10.64 -3.40 5.52
N GLU A 100 9.85 -3.44 6.58
CA GLU A 100 9.73 -4.58 7.50
C GLU A 100 8.37 -5.29 7.40
N THR A 101 7.43 -4.73 6.64
CA THR A 101 6.06 -5.21 6.48
C THR A 101 5.98 -6.12 5.26
N LEU A 102 5.79 -7.43 5.48
CA LEU A 102 5.95 -8.43 4.41
C LEU A 102 4.96 -8.26 3.26
N SER A 103 3.70 -7.94 3.57
CA SER A 103 2.66 -7.68 2.56
C SER A 103 3.04 -6.49 1.66
N PHE A 104 3.48 -5.39 2.27
CA PHE A 104 3.94 -4.20 1.55
C PHE A 104 5.17 -4.52 0.67
N GLN A 105 6.16 -5.25 1.19
CA GLN A 105 7.32 -5.69 0.40
C GLN A 105 6.90 -6.46 -0.86
N ILE A 106 5.97 -7.40 -0.74
CA ILE A 106 5.47 -8.17 -1.89
C ILE A 106 4.74 -7.25 -2.87
N ILE A 107 3.83 -6.40 -2.35
CA ILE A 107 3.04 -5.49 -3.17
C ILE A 107 3.94 -4.52 -3.93
N ILE A 108 4.89 -3.84 -3.26
CA ILE A 108 5.73 -2.83 -3.92
C ILE A 108 6.60 -3.43 -5.03
N GLU A 109 7.10 -4.65 -4.88
CA GLU A 109 7.85 -5.33 -5.95
C GLU A 109 6.97 -5.66 -7.16
N ILE A 110 5.73 -6.11 -6.95
CA ILE A 110 4.78 -6.35 -8.03
C ILE A 110 4.38 -5.05 -8.73
N VAL A 111 4.17 -3.98 -7.96
CA VAL A 111 3.85 -2.67 -8.53
C VAL A 111 5.04 -2.10 -9.30
N LYS A 112 6.29 -2.30 -8.85
CA LYS A 112 7.49 -1.96 -9.62
C LYS A 112 7.51 -2.68 -10.97
N GLU A 113 7.30 -4.00 -10.97
CA GLU A 113 7.21 -4.81 -12.19
C GLU A 113 6.11 -4.27 -13.13
N TYR A 114 4.95 -3.86 -12.60
CA TYR A 114 3.88 -3.25 -13.39
C TYR A 114 4.30 -1.92 -14.03
N PHE A 115 4.93 -1.02 -13.26
CA PHE A 115 5.40 0.28 -13.74
C PHE A 115 6.53 0.18 -14.78
N GLU A 116 7.32 -0.89 -14.74
CA GLU A 116 8.36 -1.17 -15.73
C GLU A 116 7.77 -1.71 -17.06
N ASN A 117 6.57 -2.28 -17.03
CA ASN A 117 5.94 -2.98 -18.15
C ASN A 117 4.76 -2.21 -18.79
N LYS A 118 4.98 -0.94 -19.15
CA LYS A 118 3.99 -0.06 -19.82
C LYS A 118 2.68 0.07 -19.01
N PRO A 119 2.70 0.74 -17.86
CA PRO A 119 1.51 0.86 -17.02
C PRO A 119 0.43 1.69 -17.72
N SER A 120 -0.83 1.28 -17.53
CA SER A 120 -1.99 2.04 -18.00
C SER A 120 -2.22 3.25 -17.11
N LYS A 121 -2.41 4.42 -17.73
CA LYS A 121 -2.79 5.64 -17.01
C LYS A 121 -4.10 5.44 -16.24
N ASN A 122 -5.06 4.69 -16.81
CA ASN A 122 -6.34 4.44 -16.15
C ASN A 122 -6.10 3.69 -14.84
N THR A 123 -5.36 2.59 -14.87
CA THR A 123 -5.04 1.77 -13.70
C THR A 123 -4.28 2.54 -12.64
N ILE A 124 -3.30 3.37 -13.04
CA ILE A 124 -2.59 4.24 -12.10
C ILE A 124 -3.57 5.15 -11.36
N ILE A 125 -4.54 5.74 -12.06
CA ILE A 125 -5.55 6.62 -11.45
C ILE A 125 -6.53 5.81 -10.58
N GLN A 126 -7.04 4.69 -11.09
CA GLN A 126 -8.01 3.84 -10.38
C GLN A 126 -7.43 3.28 -9.08
N ILE A 127 -6.14 2.95 -9.05
CA ILE A 127 -5.49 2.38 -7.87
C ILE A 127 -4.81 3.47 -7.04
N GLY A 128 -3.87 4.20 -7.64
CA GLY A 128 -3.09 5.23 -6.96
C GLY A 128 -3.92 6.44 -6.52
N GLY A 129 -4.97 6.81 -7.27
CA GLY A 129 -5.88 7.90 -6.88
C GLY A 129 -6.64 7.64 -5.57
N ARG A 130 -6.66 6.38 -5.09
CA ARG A 130 -7.27 6.01 -3.81
C ARG A 130 -6.33 6.19 -2.62
N SER A 131 -5.04 6.45 -2.85
CA SER A 131 -4.11 6.74 -1.78
C SER A 131 -4.45 8.09 -1.13
N ALA A 132 -4.46 8.09 0.21
CA ALA A 132 -4.65 9.31 1.00
C ALA A 132 -3.56 10.34 0.69
N GLU A 133 -2.35 9.86 0.40
CA GLU A 133 -1.19 10.68 0.06
C GLU A 133 -1.37 11.37 -1.30
N ILE A 134 -1.86 10.67 -2.33
CA ILE A 134 -2.18 11.30 -3.62
C ILE A 134 -3.27 12.36 -3.45
N ASN A 135 -4.31 12.08 -2.68
CA ASN A 135 -5.37 13.04 -2.40
C ASN A 135 -4.85 14.29 -1.68
N ALA A 136 -3.97 14.13 -0.70
CA ALA A 136 -3.32 15.24 -0.01
C ALA A 136 -2.42 16.06 -0.93
N ILE A 137 -1.64 15.39 -1.80
CA ILE A 137 -0.78 16.04 -2.79
C ILE A 137 -1.62 16.83 -3.79
N ASN A 138 -2.68 16.23 -4.35
CA ASN A 138 -3.56 16.90 -5.30
C ASN A 138 -4.19 18.15 -4.68
N LYS A 139 -4.62 18.09 -3.42
CA LYS A 139 -5.13 19.27 -2.70
C LYS A 139 -4.08 20.38 -2.60
N LEU A 140 -2.85 20.05 -2.20
CA LEU A 140 -1.76 21.02 -2.12
C LEU A 140 -1.49 21.69 -3.48
N LEU A 141 -1.50 20.91 -4.56
CA LEU A 141 -1.27 21.43 -5.92
C LEU A 141 -2.38 22.35 -6.39
N LEU A 142 -3.65 22.02 -6.08
CA LEU A 142 -4.80 22.88 -6.37
C LEU A 142 -4.72 24.22 -5.63
N ASP A 143 -4.14 24.21 -4.43
CA ASP A 143 -3.90 25.41 -3.62
C ASP A 143 -2.64 26.21 -4.08
N GLY A 144 -2.00 25.80 -5.19
CA GLY A 144 -0.85 26.49 -5.79
C GLY A 144 0.52 26.08 -5.24
N GLY A 145 0.58 25.02 -4.44
CA GLY A 145 1.85 24.43 -3.98
C GLY A 145 2.58 23.65 -5.08
N LYS A 146 3.81 23.21 -4.78
CA LYS A 146 4.62 22.36 -5.68
C LYS A 146 4.81 20.98 -5.08
N VAL A 147 4.94 19.97 -5.95
CA VAL A 147 5.22 18.57 -5.53
C VAL A 147 6.53 18.48 -4.76
N GLU A 148 7.52 19.27 -5.14
CA GLU A 148 8.86 19.33 -4.52
C GLU A 148 8.80 19.71 -3.03
N ASP A 149 7.79 20.49 -2.66
CA ASP A 149 7.58 20.98 -1.29
C ASP A 149 6.72 20.00 -0.45
N VAL A 150 6.25 18.90 -1.05
CA VAL A 150 5.46 17.89 -0.36
C VAL A 150 6.36 17.10 0.58
N LYS A 151 6.05 17.20 1.88
CA LYS A 151 6.53 16.26 2.89
C LYS A 151 5.36 15.43 3.41
N VAL A 152 5.39 14.14 3.11
CA VAL A 152 4.34 13.21 3.56
C VAL A 152 4.64 12.80 5.01
N THR A 153 3.70 13.06 5.92
CA THR A 153 3.76 12.58 7.30
C THR A 153 3.48 11.08 7.37
N LYS A 154 3.72 10.45 8.52
CA LYS A 154 3.38 9.03 8.70
C LYS A 154 1.90 8.77 8.39
N THR A 155 1.64 7.83 7.48
CA THR A 155 0.30 7.31 7.24
C THR A 155 -0.20 6.62 8.50
N THR A 156 -1.47 6.81 8.86
CA THR A 156 -2.09 6.13 10.00
C THR A 156 -3.12 5.14 9.49
N ILE A 157 -2.93 3.87 9.82
CA ILE A 157 -3.81 2.75 9.50
C ILE A 157 -4.60 2.39 10.75
N ILE A 158 -5.92 2.34 10.64
CA ILE A 158 -6.81 1.90 11.72
C ILE A 158 -7.12 0.42 11.50
N ARG A 159 -6.83 -0.41 12.50
CA ARG A 159 -7.00 -1.87 12.46
C ARG A 159 -8.14 -2.32 13.38
#